data_AF-A0A352AQB3-F1
#
_entry.id   AF-A0A352AQB3-F1
#
_cell.length_a   1.000
_cell.length_b   1.000
_cell.length_c   1.000
_cell.angle_alpha   90.00
_cell.angle_beta   90.00
_cell.angle_gamma   90.00
#
_symmetry.space_group_name_H-M   'P 1'
#
loop_
_entity.id
_entity.type
_entity.pdbx_description
1 polymer ?
#
loop_
_entity_poly.entity_id
_entity_poly.type
_entity_poly.pdbx_seq_one_letter_code
_entity_poly.pdbx_strand_id
1 'polypeptide(L)' 'MSDELRKPGEIATQSGQYEITGPRGGGTGQERTVTKGEPLPPTPEPGQRYKLVDPTNRTETVS' A
#
# COMPACT_ATOMS: atom_id res chain seq x y z
N MET A 1 -5.92 5.88 -11.81
CA MET A 1 -5.25 5.26 -10.65
C MET A 1 -6.19 4.21 -10.12
N SER A 2 -5.87 2.93 -10.34
CA SER A 2 -6.76 1.83 -9.99
C SER A 2 -7.01 1.83 -8.49
N ASP A 3 -8.28 1.82 -8.08
CA ASP A 3 -8.71 1.59 -6.69
C ASP A 3 -8.47 0.12 -6.30
N GLU A 4 -7.27 -0.39 -6.57
CA GLU A 4 -6.94 -1.79 -6.42
C GLU A 4 -6.45 -2.05 -5.00
N LEU A 5 -7.30 -2.73 -4.23
CA LEU A 5 -7.00 -3.09 -2.85
C LEU A 5 -6.04 -4.29 -2.81
N ARG A 6 -4.80 -4.03 -2.38
CA ARG A 6 -3.70 -5.00 -2.31
C ARG A 6 -3.73 -5.82 -1.03
N LYS A 7 -3.25 -7.06 -1.08
CA LYS A 7 -3.21 -7.95 0.10
C LYS A 7 -1.89 -7.81 0.87
N PRO A 8 -1.90 -8.07 2.19
CA PRO A 8 -0.65 -8.32 2.92
C PRO A 8 0.21 -9.37 2.21
N GLY A 9 1.52 -9.15 2.17
CA GLY A 9 2.49 -10.02 1.49
C GLY A 9 2.58 -9.85 -0.03
N GLU A 10 1.67 -9.10 -0.66
CA GLU A 10 1.78 -8.76 -2.08
C GLU A 10 2.91 -7.75 -2.30
N ILE A 11 3.68 -7.90 -3.39
CA ILE A 11 4.78 -7.00 -3.69
C ILE A 11 4.25 -5.59 -4.03
N ALA A 12 4.80 -4.56 -3.40
CA ALA A 12 4.45 -3.18 -3.69
C ALA A 12 4.96 -2.77 -5.08
N THR A 13 4.06 -2.31 -5.94
CA THR A 13 4.39 -1.85 -7.31
C THR A 13 5.02 -0.47 -7.34
N GLN A 14 4.79 0.34 -6.31
CA GLN A 14 5.27 1.70 -6.14
C GLN A 14 5.71 1.92 -4.69
N SER A 15 6.68 2.81 -4.49
CA SER A 15 6.99 3.29 -3.14
C SER A 15 5.95 4.32 -2.74
N GLY A 16 5.58 4.39 -1.46
CA GLY A 16 4.61 5.38 -1.00
C GLY A 16 3.95 5.06 0.33
N GLN A 17 2.96 5.88 0.67
CA GLN A 17 2.04 5.62 1.77
C GLN A 17 0.86 4.78 1.29
N TYR A 18 0.63 3.69 2.00
CA TYR A 18 -0.50 2.79 1.81
C TYR A 18 -1.43 2.89 3.02
N GLU A 19 -2.68 3.27 2.79
CA GLU A 19 -3.73 3.22 3.80
C GLU A 19 -4.22 1.78 3.97
N ILE A 20 -4.40 1.35 5.21
CA ILE A 20 -5.09 0.10 5.54
C ILE A 20 -6.59 0.34 5.39
N THR A 21 -7.23 -0.47 4.56
CA THR A 21 -8.69 -0.49 4.40
C THR A 21 -9.29 -1.71 5.07
N GLY A 22 -10.50 -1.59 5.60
CA GLY A 22 -11.28 -2.72 6.10
C GLY A 22 -11.69 -3.70 4.99
N PRO A 23 -12.33 -4.83 5.35
CA PRO A 23 -12.71 -5.88 4.39
C PRO A 23 -13.64 -5.43 3.26
N ARG A 24 -14.33 -4.31 3.44
CA ARG A 24 -15.25 -3.70 2.45
C ARG A 24 -14.65 -2.50 1.71
N GLY A 25 -13.35 -2.23 1.88
CA GLY A 25 -12.65 -1.11 1.22
C GLY A 25 -12.80 0.25 1.90
N GLY A 26 -13.50 0.33 3.04
CA GLY A 26 -13.55 1.55 3.85
C GLY A 26 -12.20 1.83 4.51
N GLY A 27 -11.74 3.08 4.47
CA GLY A 27 -10.50 3.52 5.10
C GLY A 27 -10.51 3.34 6.61
N THR A 28 -9.38 2.94 7.18
CA THR A 28 -9.20 2.83 8.64
C THR A 28 -8.48 4.04 9.23
N GLY A 29 -7.92 4.92 8.38
CA GLY A 29 -7.06 6.02 8.81
C GLY A 29 -5.66 5.58 9.28
N GLN A 30 -5.34 4.29 9.23
CA GLN A 30 -3.99 3.79 9.50
C GLN A 30 -3.19 3.71 8.20
N GLU A 31 -1.96 4.22 8.22
CA GLU A 31 -1.09 4.24 7.05
C GLU A 31 0.22 3.47 7.30
N ARG A 32 0.82 2.99 6.22
CA ARG A 32 2.13 2.34 6.19
C ARG A 32 2.96 2.85 5.03
N THR A 33 4.19 3.26 5.31
CA THR A 33 5.18 3.53 4.26
C THR A 33 5.75 2.21 3.78
N VAL A 34 5.77 2.01 2.45
CA VAL A 34 6.31 0.79 1.84
C VAL A 34 7.19 1.16 0.65
N THR A 35 8.29 0.42 0.47
CA THR A 35 9.19 0.57 -0.66
C THR A 35 8.72 -0.31 -1.83
N LYS A 36 8.82 0.20 -3.05
CA LYS A 36 8.63 -0.60 -4.26
C LYS A 36 9.51 -1.85 -4.24
N GLY A 37 8.92 -3.00 -4.57
CA GLY A 37 9.62 -4.29 -4.62
C GLY A 37 9.63 -5.05 -3.30
N GLU A 38 9.21 -4.43 -2.19
CA GLU A 38 9.05 -5.11 -0.90
C GLU A 38 7.63 -5.67 -0.74
N PRO A 39 7.45 -6.75 0.04
CA PRO A 39 6.12 -7.24 0.39
C PRO A 39 5.39 -6.25 1.29
N LEU A 40 4.10 -6.06 1.05
CA LEU A 40 3.24 -5.27 1.94
C LEU A 40 3.22 -5.89 3.35
N PRO A 41 3.31 -5.07 4.41
CA PRO A 41 3.36 -5.57 5.77
C PRO A 41 2.07 -6.33 6.16
N PRO A 42 2.10 -7.11 7.25
CA PRO A 42 0.88 -7.70 7.79
C PRO A 42 -0.09 -6.61 8.29
N THR A 43 -1.39 -6.85 8.09
CA THR A 43 -2.45 -5.98 8.63
C THR A 43 -2.78 -6.35 10.08
N PRO A 44 -3.19 -5.38 10.92
CA PRO A 44 -3.62 -5.63 12.29
C PRO A 44 -4.78 -6.63 12.42
N GLU A 45 -5.73 -6.61 11.49
CA GLU A 45 -6.91 -7.47 11.53
C GLU A 45 -7.07 -8.32 10.24
N PRO A 46 -7.71 -9.50 10.34
CA PRO A 46 -8.01 -10.33 9.18
C PRO A 46 -8.93 -9.64 8.18
N GLY A 47 -8.66 -9.85 6.89
CA GLY A 47 -9.49 -9.33 5.79
C GLY A 47 -9.23 -7.86 5.44
N GLN A 48 -8.40 -7.15 6.20
CA GLN A 48 -7.92 -5.83 5.83
C GLN A 48 -7.02 -5.88 4.57
N ARG A 49 -6.92 -4.74 3.88
CA ARG A 49 -6.18 -4.58 2.63
C ARG A 49 -5.44 -3.25 2.60
N TYR A 50 -4.64 -3.02 1.57
CA TYR A 50 -3.90 -1.79 1.36
C TYR A 50 -4.37 -1.03 0.13
N LYS A 51 -4.49 0.29 0.25
CA LYS A 51 -4.73 1.22 -0.84
C LYS A 51 -3.57 2.20 -0.92
N LEU A 52 -2.94 2.34 -2.08
CA LEU A 52 -1.90 3.36 -2.28
C LEU A 52 -2.57 4.73 -2.30
N VAL A 53 -2.26 5.56 -1.30
CA VAL A 53 -2.89 6.89 -1.13
C VAL A 53 -1.94 8.01 -1.49
N ASP A 54 -0.64 7.85 -1.21
CA ASP A 54 0.39 8.83 -1.59
C ASP A 54 1.61 8.11 -2.20
N PRO A 55 1.69 7.99 -3.54
CA PRO A 55 2.86 7.43 -4.19
C PRO A 55 4.05 8.38 -4.04
N THR A 56 5.15 7.87 -3.48
CA THR A 56 6.43 8.58 -3.49
C THR A 56 6.97 8.59 -4.93
N ASN A 57 6.80 9.72 -5.62
CA ASN A 57 7.41 9.96 -6.92
C ASN A 57 8.85 10.40 -6.76
N ARG A 58 9.76 9.43 -6.66
CA ARG A 58 11.18 9.70 -6.87
C ARG A 58 11.51 9.50 -8.34
N THR A 59 11.65 10.59 -9.08
CA THR A 59 12.33 10.57 -10.38
C THR A 59 13.83 10.43 -10.15
N GLU A 60 14.26 9.30 -9.58
CA GLU A 60 15.66 8.89 -9.65
C GLU A 60 15.86 8.21 -11.00
N THR A 61 15.90 9.02 -12.05
CA THR A 61 16.63 8.68 -13.27
C THR A 61 18.10 8.61 -12.86
N VAL A 62 18.55 7.46 -12.37
CA VAL A 62 19.99 7.21 -12.16
C VAL A 62 20.45 6.28 -13.26
N SER A 63 21.23 6.88 -14.16
CA SER A 63 22.09 6.28 -15.21
C SER A 63 21.42 5.71 -16.45
#